data_AF-A0AAV8ZMH6-F1
#
_entry.id   AF-A0AAV8ZMH6-F1
#
_cell.length_a   1.000
_cell.length_b   1.000
_cell.length_c   1.000
_cell.angle_alpha   90.00
_cell.angle_beta   90.00
_cell.angle_gamma   90.00
#
_symmetry.space_group_name_H-M   'P 1'
#
loop_
_entity.id
_entity.type
_entity.pdbx_description
1 polymer ?
#
loop_
_entity_poly.entity_id
_entity_poly.type
_entity_poly.pdbx_seq_one_letter_code
_entity_poly.pdbx_strand_id
1 'polypeptide(L)'
;MWPILFRTLRVYAPYITLPFAAVVGVIGYNLENWLSDKYTPYNKSIEEQREERLLQEEKLLSAGNVEKLKYKANVLDTNLSPSLS
;
A
#
# COMPACT_ATOMS: atom_id res chain seq x y z
N MET A 1 -7.87 -56.32 8.00
CA MET A 1 -8.84 -55.34 7.45
C MET A 1 -8.45 -53.89 7.78
N TRP A 2 -8.12 -53.57 9.04
CA TRP A 2 -7.66 -52.24 9.48
C TRP A 2 -6.42 -51.68 8.75
N PRO A 3 -5.37 -52.48 8.45
CA PRO A 3 -4.20 -51.98 7.71
C PRO A 3 -4.52 -51.58 6.27
N ILE A 4 -5.53 -52.21 5.66
CA ILE A 4 -5.98 -51.88 4.30
C ILE A 4 -6.69 -50.51 4.33
N LEU A 5 -7.55 -50.28 5.32
CA LEU A 5 -8.24 -48.99 5.51
C LEU A 5 -7.27 -47.82 5.69
N PHE A 6 -6.23 -47.97 6.53
CA PHE A 6 -5.25 -46.90 6.69
C PHE A 6 -4.39 -46.68 5.45
N ARG A 7 -4.09 -47.74 4.71
CA ARG A 7 -3.36 -47.62 3.44
C ARG A 7 -4.19 -46.87 2.40
N THR A 8 -5.48 -47.18 2.27
CA THR A 8 -6.37 -46.48 1.33
C THR A 8 -6.54 -45.02 1.73
N LEU A 9 -6.80 -44.74 3.01
CA LEU A 9 -6.89 -43.36 3.52
C LEU A 9 -5.61 -42.57 3.23
N ARG A 10 -4.42 -43.12 3.49
CA ARG A 10 -3.16 -42.42 3.23
C ARG A 10 -2.93 -42.13 1.73
N VAL A 11 -3.30 -43.06 0.86
CA VAL A 11 -3.13 -42.92 -0.59
C VAL A 11 -4.11 -41.90 -1.16
N TYR A 12 -5.37 -41.92 -0.72
CA TYR A 12 -6.41 -41.06 -1.26
C TYR A 12 -6.56 -39.72 -0.54
N ALA A 13 -6.03 -39.57 0.68
CA ALA A 13 -6.12 -38.33 1.44
C ALA A 13 -5.65 -37.10 0.66
N PRO A 14 -4.48 -37.08 -0.01
CA PRO A 14 -4.04 -35.90 -0.75
C PRO A 14 -5.00 -35.48 -1.86
N TYR A 15 -5.62 -36.45 -2.53
CA TYR A 15 -6.57 -36.18 -3.63
C TYR A 15 -7.87 -35.55 -3.15
N ILE A 16 -8.22 -35.71 -1.87
CA ILE A 16 -9.42 -35.12 -1.28
C ILE A 16 -9.07 -33.83 -0.52
N THR A 17 -7.98 -33.84 0.24
CA THR A 17 -7.60 -32.71 1.09
C THR A 17 -7.06 -31.54 0.29
N LEU A 18 -6.32 -31.76 -0.80
CA LEU A 18 -5.81 -30.67 -1.63
C LEU A 18 -6.91 -29.83 -2.30
N PRO A 19 -7.89 -30.41 -3.04
CA PRO A 19 -8.96 -29.60 -3.61
C PRO A 19 -9.82 -28.94 -2.54
N PHE A 20 -10.06 -29.62 -1.41
CA PHE A 20 -10.77 -29.02 -0.29
C PHE A 20 -10.03 -27.81 0.28
N ALA A 21 -8.73 -27.93 0.53
CA ALA A 21 -7.89 -26.84 1.00
C ALA A 21 -7.84 -25.68 -0.01
N ALA A 22 -7.79 -25.97 -1.32
CA ALA A 22 -7.85 -24.94 -2.35
C ALA A 22 -9.18 -24.17 -2.31
N VAL A 23 -10.32 -24.87 -2.18
CA VAL A 23 -11.64 -24.24 -2.06
C VAL A 23 -11.73 -23.37 -0.80
N VAL A 24 -11.32 -23.90 0.35
CA VAL A 24 -11.29 -23.14 1.61
C VAL A 24 -10.37 -21.94 1.50
N GLY A 25 -9.20 -22.07 0.86
CA GLY A 25 -8.28 -20.96 0.63
C GLY A 25 -8.87 -19.87 -0.24
N VAL A 26 -9.57 -20.23 -1.33
CA VAL A 26 -10.28 -19.26 -2.20
C VAL A 26 -11.38 -18.55 -1.43
N ILE A 27 -12.19 -19.29 -0.67
CA ILE A 27 -13.27 -18.69 0.16
C ILE A 27 -12.67 -17.76 1.22
N GLY A 28 -11.60 -18.20 1.89
CA GLY A 28 -10.88 -17.42 2.89
C GLY A 28 -10.30 -16.13 2.33
N TYR A 29 -9.68 -16.18 1.15
CA TYR A 29 -9.15 -15.00 0.47
C TYR A 29 -10.25 -13.98 0.11
N ASN A 30 -11.41 -14.46 -0.35
CA ASN A 30 -12.54 -13.59 -0.64
C ASN A 30 -13.17 -12.98 0.63
N LEU A 31 -13.27 -13.77 1.71
CA LEU A 31 -13.73 -13.31 3.02
C LEU A 31 -12.76 -12.30 3.66
N GLU A 32 -11.46 -12.57 3.58
CA GLU A 32 -10.42 -11.63 4.03
C GLU A 32 -10.54 -10.32 3.28
N ASN A 33 -10.76 -10.35 1.97
CA ASN A 33 -10.94 -9.12 1.20
C ASN A 33 -12.24 -8.35 1.54
N TRP A 34 -13.26 -9.03 2.06
CA TRP A 34 -14.51 -8.40 2.51
C TRP A 34 -14.42 -7.86 3.95
N LEU A 35 -13.71 -8.56 4.84
CA LEU A 35 -13.56 -8.22 6.25
C LEU A 35 -12.39 -7.28 6.52
N SER A 36 -11.34 -7.34 5.70
CA SER A 36 -10.18 -6.46 5.82
C SER A 36 -10.54 -5.08 5.28
N ASP A 37 -10.60 -4.09 6.16
CA ASP A 37 -10.59 -2.67 5.80
C ASP A 37 -9.24 -2.34 5.13
N LYS A 38 -9.13 -2.66 3.84
CA LYS A 38 -7.99 -2.31 2.97
C LYS A 38 -7.86 -0.81 2.71
N TYR A 39 -8.67 0.02 3.34
CA TYR A 39 -8.53 1.48 3.35
C TYR A 39 -7.49 1.94 4.36
N THR A 40 -6.35 1.25 4.47
CA THR A 40 -5.17 1.88 5.03
C THR A 40 -4.70 2.90 3.99
N PRO A 41 -4.83 4.21 4.25
CA PRO A 41 -4.36 5.20 3.29
C PRO A 41 -2.87 4.94 3.06
N TYR A 42 -2.51 4.75 1.80
CA TYR A 42 -1.13 4.51 1.42
C TYR A 42 -0.27 5.67 1.90
N ASN A 43 0.63 5.37 2.83
CA ASN A 43 1.63 6.30 3.29
C ASN A 43 2.91 5.95 2.52
N LYS A 44 3.42 6.89 1.71
CA LYS A 44 4.61 6.68 0.89
C LYS A 44 5.75 6.16 1.76
N SER A 45 6.51 5.21 1.24
CA SER A 45 7.70 4.73 1.95
C SER A 45 8.69 5.89 2.14
N ILE A 46 9.54 5.81 3.16
CA ILE A 46 10.55 6.85 3.40
C ILE A 46 11.50 7.00 2.20
N GLU A 47 11.75 5.90 1.48
CA GLU A 47 12.54 5.88 0.25
C GLU A 47 11.85 6.65 -0.88
N GLU A 48 10.57 6.37 -1.14
CA GLU A 48 9.77 7.09 -2.13
C GLU A 48 9.67 8.59 -1.80
N GLN A 49 9.47 8.95 -0.53
CA GLN A 49 9.48 10.34 -0.08
C GLN A 49 10.85 11.00 -0.28
N ARG A 50 11.94 10.24 -0.19
CA ARG A 50 13.30 10.75 -0.42
C ARG A 50 13.55 10.96 -1.91
N GLU A 51 13.17 10.02 -2.75
CA GLU A 51 13.28 10.14 -4.20
C GLU A 51 12.45 11.30 -4.74
N GLU A 52 11.21 11.48 -4.25
CA GLU A 52 10.39 12.63 -4.63
C GLU A 52 11.02 13.97 -4.24
N ARG A 53 11.68 14.05 -3.07
CA ARG A 53 12.41 15.25 -2.66
C ARG A 53 13.60 15.53 -3.57
N LEU A 54 14.40 14.50 -3.89
CA LEU A 54 15.54 14.64 -4.79
C LEU A 54 15.08 15.06 -6.20
N LEU A 55 14.01 14.45 -6.71
CA LEU A 55 13.42 14.82 -8.00
C LEU A 55 12.87 16.26 -8.02
N GLN A 56 12.29 16.73 -6.91
CA GLN A 56 11.88 18.13 -6.78
C GLN A 56 13.08 19.06 -6.75
N GLU A 57 14.14 18.74 -6.01
CA GLU A 57 15.38 19.53 -5.96
C GLU A 57 16.07 19.60 -7.32
N GLU A 58 16.17 18.48 -8.06
CA GLU A 58 16.71 18.46 -9.42
C GLU A 58 15.89 19.29 -10.41
N LYS A 59 14.55 19.26 -10.30
CA LYS A 59 13.67 20.13 -11.10
C LYS A 59 13.91 21.61 -10.82
N LEU A 60 14.18 21.98 -9.57
CA LEU A 60 14.46 23.37 -9.18
C LEU A 60 15.87 23.83 -9.63
N LEU A 61 16.84 22.92 -9.70
CA LEU A 61 18.20 23.19 -10.19
C LEU A 61 18.26 23.30 -11.71
N SER A 62 17.33 22.67 -12.43
CA SER A 62 17.22 22.77 -13.88
C SER A 62 16.68 24.15 -14.28
N ALA A 63 17.60 25.10 -14.51
CA ALA A 63 17.34 26.51 -14.83
C ALA A 63 16.46 26.76 -16.09
N GLY A 64 16.15 25.73 -16.87
CA GLY A 64 15.40 25.82 -18.12
C GLY A 64 13.87 25.71 -18.01
N ASN A 65 13.32 25.23 -16.88
CA ASN A 65 11.87 25.02 -16.73
C ASN A 65 11.40 25.26 -15.28
N VAL A 66 11.68 26.45 -14.77
CA VAL A 66 11.16 26.90 -13.48
C VAL A 66 9.76 27.47 -13.74
N GLU A 67 8.71 26.85 -13.20
CA GLU A 67 7.41 27.53 -13.09
C GLU A 67 7.68 28.87 -12.40
N LYS A 68 7.35 29.98 -13.07
CA LYS A 68 7.58 31.33 -12.55
C LYS A 68 7.14 31.35 -11.09
N LEU A 69 8.09 31.55 -10.19
CA LEU A 69 7.84 31.65 -8.76
C LEU A 69 6.70 32.66 -8.57
N LYS A 70 5.47 32.17 -8.36
CA LYS A 70 4.36 33.02 -7.97
C LYS A 70 4.78 33.56 -6.62
N TYR A 71 4.92 34.88 -6.55
CA TYR A 71 5.20 35.59 -5.33
C TYR A 71 4.14 35.18 -4.29
N LYS A 72 4.51 34.25 -3.41
CA LYS A 72 3.72 33.90 -2.24
C LYS A 72 3.94 35.07 -1.29
N ALA A 73 2.86 35.66 -0.79
CA ALA A 73 2.85 36.89 -0.01
C ALA A 73 4.05 36.97 0.95
N ASN A 74 4.61 38.18 1.06
CA ASN A 74 5.81 38.47 1.82
C ASN A 74 5.71 37.85 3.22
N VAL A 75 6.80 37.29 3.76
CA VAL A 75 6.85 36.71 5.12
C VAL A 75 6.38 37.69 6.21
N LEU A 76 6.36 38.99 5.87
CA LEU A 76 5.80 40.06 6.67
C LEU A 76 4.28 39.97 6.84
N ASP A 77 3.52 39.53 5.83
CA ASP A 77 2.04 39.38 5.93
C ASP A 77 1.63 38.21 6.83
N THR A 78 2.52 37.24 7.04
CA THR A 78 2.25 36.08 7.91
C THR A 78 2.40 36.43 9.41
N ASN A 79 3.07 37.55 9.74
CA ASN A 79 3.33 37.97 11.11
C ASN A 79 2.59 39.25 11.52
N LEU A 80 1.69 39.78 10.68
CA LEU A 80 0.83 40.90 11.08
C LEU A 80 -0.27 40.39 12.00
N SER A 81 -0.37 41.00 13.18
CA SER A 81 -1.50 40.77 14.07
C SER A 81 -2.79 41.25 13.38
N PRO A 82 -3.93 40.57 13.59
CA PRO A 82 -5.20 40.87 12.93
C PRO A 82 -5.78 42.28 13.23
N SER A 83 -5.06 43.10 14.00
CA SER A 83 -5.38 44.50 14.29
C SER A 83 -4.86 45.50 13.25
N LEU A 84 -4.05 45.06 12.25
CA LEU A 84 -3.42 45.92 11.24
C LEU A 84 -3.76 45.54 9.79
N SER A 85 -4.73 44.65 9.57
CA SER A 85 -5.29 44.36 8.23
C SER A 85 -6.52 45.21 7.93
#